data_AF-V5GP14-F1
#
_entry.id   AF-V5GP14-F1
#
_cell.length_a   1.000
_cell.length_b   1.000
_cell.length_c   1.000
_cell.angle_alpha   90.00
_cell.angle_beta   90.00
_cell.angle_gamma   90.00
#
_symmetry.space_group_name_H-M   'P 1'
#
loop_
_entity.id
_entity.type
_entity.pdbx_description
1 polymer ?
#
loop_
_entity_poly.entity_id
_entity_poly.type
_entity_poly.pdbx_seq_one_letter_code
_entity_poly.pdbx_strand_id
1 'polypeptide(L)'
;AEELIPAVNDSHELGMQLLTIASKRLAQFLSLSPNLSTNISALSPYLTKHLQSLDDEWCVGGSLSSITNLATYTLGCLSEKQTEYKLAQLLLEACSTLAEIQS
;
A
#
# COMPACT_ATOMS: atom_id res chain seq x y z
N ALA A 1 6.42 -31.11 18.28
CA ALA A 1 6.19 -30.39 17.00
C ALA A 1 5.57 -29.05 17.37
N GLU A 2 6.38 -28.04 17.69
CA GLU A 2 5.89 -26.73 18.15
C GLU A 2 7.04 -25.70 18.28
N GLU A 3 7.70 -25.32 17.19
CA GLU A 3 8.74 -24.26 17.20
C GLU A 3 8.72 -23.37 15.92
N LEU A 4 7.57 -23.19 15.27
CA LEU A 4 7.45 -22.36 14.06
C LEU A 4 6.64 -21.06 14.25
N ILE A 5 6.18 -20.77 15.46
CA ILE A 5 5.23 -19.67 15.72
C ILE A 5 5.88 -18.26 15.76
N PRO A 6 7.13 -18.04 16.25
CA PRO A 6 7.70 -16.69 16.36
C PRO A 6 7.91 -16.01 15.00
N ALA A 7 8.51 -16.72 14.03
CA ALA A 7 8.87 -16.15 12.73
C ALA A 7 7.67 -15.73 11.87
N VAL A 8 6.52 -16.41 12.04
CA VAL A 8 5.29 -16.08 11.31
C VAL A 8 4.65 -14.80 11.87
N ASN A 9 4.72 -14.59 13.19
CA ASN A 9 4.24 -13.36 13.81
C ASN A 9 5.08 -12.14 13.38
N ASP A 10 6.41 -12.29 13.33
CA ASP A 10 7.30 -11.22 12.88
C ASP A 10 7.03 -10.82 11.42
N SER A 11 6.76 -11.81 10.55
CA SER A 11 6.42 -11.55 9.14
C SER A 11 5.08 -10.83 9.00
N HIS A 12 4.05 -11.25 9.74
CA HIS A 12 2.75 -10.60 9.69
C HIS A 12 2.83 -9.15 10.20
N GLU A 13 3.48 -8.92 11.34
CA GLU A 13 3.65 -7.57 11.89
C GLU A 13 4.45 -6.67 10.94
N LEU A 14 5.54 -7.20 10.36
CA LEU A 14 6.29 -6.49 9.33
C LEU A 14 5.41 -6.14 8.12
N GLY A 15 4.61 -7.09 7.64
CA GLY A 15 3.68 -6.87 6.53
C GLY A 15 2.68 -5.75 6.83
N MET A 16 2.12 -5.72 8.05
CA MET A 16 1.22 -4.65 8.49
C MET A 16 1.91 -3.29 8.50
N GLN A 17 3.13 -3.20 9.03
CA GLN A 17 3.89 -1.95 9.05
C GLN A 17 4.23 -1.47 7.63
N LEU A 18 4.67 -2.38 6.76
CA LEU A 18 4.96 -2.07 5.35
C LEU A 18 3.70 -1.60 4.62
N LEU A 19 2.55 -2.22 4.87
CA LEU A 19 1.27 -1.81 4.30
C LEU A 19 0.89 -0.39 4.72
N THR A 20 1.02 -0.07 6.01
CA THR A 20 0.74 1.28 6.52
C THR A 20 1.66 2.31 5.87
N ILE A 21 2.97 2.03 5.77
CA ILE A 21 3.94 2.95 5.15
C ILE A 21 3.62 3.13 3.65
N ALA A 22 3.37 2.04 2.92
CA ALA A 22 3.01 2.10 1.49
C ALA A 22 1.73 2.91 1.27
N SER A 23 0.71 2.69 2.10
CA SER A 23 -0.56 3.41 2.03
C SER A 23 -0.37 4.91 2.29
N LYS A 24 0.36 5.28 3.35
CA LYS A 24 0.63 6.69 3.68
C LYS A 24 1.43 7.39 2.56
N ARG A 25 2.45 6.71 2.00
CA ARG A 25 3.23 7.25 0.88
C ARG A 25 2.39 7.43 -0.38
N LEU A 26 1.48 6.50 -0.67
CA LEU A 26 0.56 6.63 -1.80
C LEU A 26 -0.40 7.79 -1.61
N ALA A 27 -0.99 7.94 -0.42
CA ALA A 27 -1.86 9.06 -0.10
C ALA A 27 -1.15 10.41 -0.31
N GLN A 28 0.10 10.53 0.15
CA GLN A 28 0.91 11.72 -0.05
C GLN A 28 1.32 11.94 -1.52
N PHE A 29 1.66 10.87 -2.25
CA PHE A 29 1.94 10.95 -3.67
C PHE A 29 0.74 11.51 -4.44
N LEU A 30 -0.47 11.05 -4.10
CA LEU A 30 -1.71 11.56 -4.66
C LEU A 30 -1.94 13.02 -4.29
N SER A 31 -1.80 13.40 -3.01
CA SER A 31 -2.04 14.77 -2.55
C SER A 31 -1.13 15.81 -3.19
N LEU A 32 0.08 15.41 -3.59
CA LEU A 32 1.05 16.27 -4.28
C LEU A 32 0.88 16.25 -5.81
N SER A 33 0.03 15.37 -6.35
CA SER A 33 -0.18 15.24 -7.79
C SER A 33 -1.05 16.39 -8.32
N PRO A 34 -0.64 17.07 -9.41
CA PRO A 34 -1.47 18.08 -10.06
C PRO A 34 -2.78 17.50 -10.63
N ASN A 35 -2.83 16.18 -10.87
CA ASN A 35 -3.97 15.47 -11.43
C ASN A 35 -4.71 14.61 -10.39
N LEU A 36 -4.82 15.11 -9.15
CA LEU A 36 -5.41 14.40 -8.02
C LEU A 36 -6.76 13.74 -8.36
N SER A 37 -7.67 14.46 -9.02
CA SER A 37 -9.00 13.95 -9.38
C SER A 37 -8.94 12.76 -10.33
N THR A 38 -8.13 12.84 -11.38
CA THR A 38 -7.93 11.76 -12.36
C THR A 38 -7.30 10.55 -11.67
N ASN A 39 -6.28 10.80 -10.86
CA ASN A 39 -5.56 9.75 -10.16
C ASN A 39 -6.49 9.00 -9.19
N ILE A 40 -7.20 9.70 -8.29
CA ILE A 40 -8.13 9.07 -7.34
C ILE A 40 -9.25 8.30 -8.06
N SER A 41 -9.74 8.82 -9.19
CA SER A 41 -10.81 8.15 -9.95
C SER A 41 -10.37 6.83 -10.58
N ALA A 42 -9.06 6.65 -10.78
CA ALA A 42 -8.48 5.42 -11.29
C ALA A 42 -8.24 4.36 -10.19
N LEU A 43 -8.41 4.70 -8.91
CA LEU A 43 -8.23 3.78 -7.79
C LEU A 43 -9.54 3.05 -7.47
N SER A 44 -9.40 1.84 -6.90
CA SER A 44 -10.57 1.11 -6.39
C SER A 44 -11.24 1.90 -5.24
N PRO A 45 -12.59 1.89 -5.13
CA PRO A 45 -13.30 2.59 -4.05
C PRO A 45 -12.90 2.13 -2.64
N TYR A 46 -12.52 0.86 -2.50
CA TYR A 46 -12.06 0.31 -1.23
C TYR A 46 -10.71 0.89 -0.82
N LEU A 47 -9.74 0.95 -1.76
CA LEU A 47 -8.45 1.56 -1.52
C LEU A 47 -8.60 3.07 -1.23
N THR A 48 -9.43 3.78 -1.98
CA THR A 48 -9.66 5.22 -1.76
C THR A 48 -10.19 5.48 -0.34
N LYS A 49 -11.16 4.70 0.13
CA LYS A 49 -11.66 4.81 1.51
C LYS A 49 -10.58 4.50 2.54
N HIS A 50 -9.75 3.48 2.29
CA HIS A 50 -8.62 3.14 3.16
C HIS A 50 -7.64 4.31 3.27
N LEU A 51 -7.23 4.90 2.14
CA LEU A 51 -6.31 6.04 2.12
C LEU A 51 -6.89 7.27 2.84
N GLN A 52 -8.19 7.52 2.72
CA GLN A 52 -8.89 8.59 3.44
C GLN A 52 -8.99 8.35 4.95
N SER A 53 -8.91 7.09 5.39
CA SER A 53 -9.00 6.72 6.81
C SER A 53 -7.66 6.75 7.54
N LEU A 54 -6.55 6.92 6.81
CA LEU A 54 -5.23 7.05 7.41
C LEU A 54 -5.16 8.34 8.24
N ASP A 55 -4.64 8.22 9.45
CA ASP A 55 -4.36 9.39 10.29
C ASP A 55 -3.38 10.33 9.57
N ASP A 56 -3.48 11.63 9.85
CA ASP A 56 -2.77 12.74 9.18
C ASP A 56 -1.27 12.80 9.59
N GLU A 57 -0.73 11.69 10.09
CA GLU A 57 0.68 11.52 10.37
C GLU A 57 1.48 11.58 9.07
N TRP A 58 2.23 12.67 8.94
CA TRP A 58 3.13 12.92 7.84
C TRP A 58 4.07 11.74 7.59
N CYS A 59 4.04 11.22 6.37
CA CYS A 59 5.05 10.29 5.87
C CYS A 59 6.03 11.05 4.97
N VAL A 60 7.24 10.51 4.79
CA VAL A 60 8.18 11.04 3.79
C VAL A 60 7.69 10.60 2.40
N GLY A 61 7.58 11.57 1.49
CA GLY A 61 7.20 11.32 0.10
C GLY A 61 8.13 10.29 -0.55
N GLY A 62 7.57 9.47 -1.43
CA GLY A 62 8.32 8.47 -2.19
C GLY A 62 8.01 8.55 -3.68
N SER A 63 8.94 8.06 -4.50
CA SER A 63 8.64 7.79 -5.90
C SER A 63 7.62 6.65 -5.99
N LEU A 64 6.83 6.64 -7.07
CA LEU A 64 5.85 5.58 -7.33
C LEU A 64 6.51 4.19 -7.30
N SER A 65 7.71 4.05 -7.88
CA SER A 65 8.51 2.81 -7.84
C SER A 65 8.87 2.37 -6.41
N SER A 66 9.21 3.30 -5.50
CA SER A 66 9.44 2.94 -4.10
C SER A 66 8.18 2.44 -3.41
N ILE A 67 7.01 2.99 -3.76
CA ILE A 67 5.72 2.59 -3.19
C ILE A 67 5.36 1.19 -3.72
N THR A 68 5.55 0.94 -5.02
CA THR A 68 5.38 -0.38 -5.64
C THR A 68 6.20 -1.44 -4.91
N ASN A 69 7.50 -1.19 -4.66
CA ASN A 69 8.36 -2.14 -3.97
C ASN A 69 7.87 -2.46 -2.55
N LEU A 70 7.40 -1.44 -1.80
CA LEU A 70 6.83 -1.65 -0.47
C LEU A 70 5.55 -2.51 -0.52
N ALA A 71 4.67 -2.26 -1.48
CA ALA A 71 3.48 -3.08 -1.69
C ALA A 71 3.84 -4.52 -2.07
N THR A 72 4.86 -4.73 -2.90
CA THR A 72 5.37 -6.07 -3.24
C THR A 72 5.92 -6.79 -2.02
N TYR A 73 6.74 -6.14 -1.19
CA TYR A 73 7.25 -6.76 0.05
C TYR A 73 6.13 -7.07 1.04
N THR A 74 5.13 -6.20 1.14
CA THR A 74 3.93 -6.43 1.94
C THR A 74 3.23 -7.74 1.54
N LEU A 75 3.04 -7.97 0.23
CA LEU A 75 2.44 -9.22 -0.27
C LEU A 75 3.29 -10.46 0.08
N GLY A 76 4.62 -10.34 0.11
CA GLY A 76 5.51 -11.42 0.53
C GLY A 76 5.42 -11.75 2.03
N CYS A 77 4.95 -10.80 2.84
CA CYS A 77 4.84 -10.91 4.29
C CYS A 77 3.45 -11.36 4.78
N LEU A 78 2.41 -11.11 3.98
CA LEU A 78 1.01 -11.36 4.32
C LEU A 78 0.46 -12.63 3.63
N SER A 79 -0.56 -13.23 4.23
CA SER A 79 -1.24 -14.40 3.65
C SER A 79 -2.43 -13.99 2.78
N GLU A 80 -2.68 -14.68 1.67
CA GLU A 80 -3.82 -14.41 0.77
C GLU A 80 -5.21 -14.45 1.44
N LYS A 81 -5.30 -15.12 2.60
CA LYS A 81 -6.53 -15.19 3.40
C LYS A 81 -6.83 -13.92 4.19
N GLN A 82 -5.83 -13.04 4.36
CA GLN A 82 -5.93 -11.80 5.11
C GLN A 82 -6.53 -10.68 4.25
N THR A 83 -7.29 -9.79 4.86
CA THR A 83 -7.88 -8.64 4.15
C THR A 83 -6.80 -7.65 3.71
N GLU A 84 -5.74 -7.56 4.48
CA GLU A 84 -4.58 -6.70 4.29
C GLU A 84 -3.76 -7.12 3.08
N TYR A 85 -3.73 -8.42 2.77
CA TYR A 85 -3.16 -8.91 1.53
C TYR A 85 -3.92 -8.36 0.31
N LYS A 86 -5.25 -8.40 0.34
CA LYS A 86 -6.08 -7.84 -0.75
C LYS A 86 -5.88 -6.34 -0.88
N LEU A 87 -5.76 -5.65 0.25
CA LEU A 87 -5.47 -4.21 0.25
C LEU A 87 -4.09 -3.91 -0.35
N ALA A 88 -3.08 -4.70 -0.05
CA ALA A 88 -1.75 -4.61 -0.66
C ALA A 88 -1.79 -4.88 -2.18
N GLN A 89 -2.64 -5.81 -2.65
CA GLN A 89 -2.86 -6.05 -4.09
C GLN A 89 -3.46 -4.82 -4.77
N LEU A 90 -4.48 -4.21 -4.16
CA LEU A 90 -5.08 -2.98 -4.69
C LEU A 90 -4.07 -1.82 -4.71
N LEU A 91 -3.19 -1.74 -3.71
CA LEU A 91 -2.10 -0.77 -3.66
C LEU A 91 -1.13 -0.95 -4.83
N LEU A 92 -0.78 -2.20 -5.13
CA LEU A 92 0.10 -2.54 -6.25
C LEU A 92 -0.55 -2.24 -7.60
N GLU A 93 -1.83 -2.60 -7.77
CA GLU A 93 -2.63 -2.26 -8.95
C GLU A 93 -2.68 -0.75 -9.18
N ALA A 94 -2.99 0.01 -8.12
CA ALA A 94 -3.00 1.47 -8.18
C ALA A 94 -1.65 2.04 -8.62
N CYS A 95 -0.54 1.48 -8.13
CA CYS A 95 0.79 1.94 -8.54
C CYS A 95 1.04 1.69 -10.03
N SER A 96 0.64 0.55 -10.57
CA SER A 96 0.74 0.24 -12.00
C SER A 96 -0.13 1.19 -12.83
N THR A 97 -1.39 1.39 -12.45
CA THR A 97 -2.31 2.30 -13.14
C THR A 97 -1.79 3.75 -13.14
N LEU A 98 -1.26 4.22 -12.00
CA LEU A 98 -0.70 5.57 -11.92
C LEU A 98 0.57 5.72 -12.77
N ALA A 99 1.37 4.67 -12.91
CA ALA A 99 2.55 4.68 -13.77
C ALA A 99 2.15 4.79 -15.25
N GLU A 100 1.09 4.09 -15.67
CA GLU A 100 0.54 4.18 -17.03
C GLU A 100 -0.04 5.56 -17.33
N ILE A 101 -0.71 6.20 -16.36
CA ILE A 101 -1.27 7.55 -16.52
C ILE A 101 -0.17 8.62 -16.65
N GLN A 102 0.99 8.39 -16.04
CA GLN A 102 2.13 9.32 -16.07
C GLN A 102 3.08 9.10 -17.26
N SER A 103 2.90 8.03 -18.02
CA SER A 103 3.66 7.73 -19.24
C SER A 103 3.19 8.55 -20.44
#